data_AF-A0AAJ6K954-F1
#
_entry.id   AF-A0AAJ6K954-F1
#
_cell.length_a   1.000
_cell.length_b   1.000
_cell.length_c   1.000
_cell.angle_alpha   90.00
_cell.angle_beta   90.00
_cell.angle_gamma   90.00
#
_symmetry.space_group_name_H-M   'P 1'
#
loop_
_entity.id
_entity.type
_entity.pdbx_description
1 polymer ?
#
loop_
_entity_poly.entity_id
_entity_poly.type
_entity_poly.pdbx_seq_one_letter_code
_entity_poly.pdbx_strand_id
1 'polypeptide(L)'
;MHKKTVTRGVVAVALLAALSTGMTACTPTTSADPTPIPTDASPSSSPTSDHTPATTDFGTEPSAGGAPACDALLPDDLVRALVPDAEPVDAITELAHPAATWNATRLAGGTGCWASNGSSPLDDRAARTADEPAYEGVRVAVLPDAAAAFRTAGTDATAPAESATTVRCAASDAARVYCNGGVLAGTAWVDVAVVRLQTASDATPEAMQPEYEALLEHARETVAASPAASVDGDDSDDWSFTDCTTDGVAAVADTTLRDSVTLTDTPPTIDEFAQSRVGGSTCRFVGPEYATGAVYASVPDSGWVVEQRLAAGTVDRDGRVDLPGLGARDAAWRTCDELACTVDVVHDRTWTQYLLTTEAASDTAAAVERWAASSFGS
;
A
#
# COMPACT_ATOMS: atom_id res chain seq x y z
N MET A 1 -14.55 16.83 48.93
CA MET A 1 -13.83 15.61 49.37
C MET A 1 -14.76 14.43 49.28
N HIS A 2 -14.47 13.44 48.43
CA HIS A 2 -14.65 12.00 48.64
C HIS A 2 -14.01 11.33 47.40
N LYS A 3 -12.72 11.01 47.52
CA LYS A 3 -11.94 10.25 46.54
C LYS A 3 -12.45 8.81 46.59
N LYS A 4 -12.89 8.25 45.45
CA LYS A 4 -13.04 6.79 45.30
C LYS A 4 -11.72 6.22 44.82
N THR A 5 -11.03 5.57 45.76
CA THR A 5 -9.89 4.69 45.52
C THR A 5 -10.42 3.42 44.85
N VAL A 6 -9.88 3.06 43.68
CA VAL A 6 -10.07 1.72 43.10
C VAL A 6 -8.73 0.99 43.16
N THR A 7 -8.69 0.00 44.05
CA THR A 7 -7.59 -0.93 44.26
C THR A 7 -7.57 -1.92 43.11
N ARG A 8 -6.49 -1.95 42.30
CA ARG A 8 -6.26 -3.00 41.29
C ARG A 8 -5.79 -4.27 42.01
N GLY A 9 -6.63 -5.30 42.01
CA GLY A 9 -6.28 -6.64 42.43
C GLY A 9 -5.53 -7.36 41.33
N VAL A 10 -4.31 -7.80 41.65
CA VAL A 10 -3.47 -8.70 40.86
C VAL A 10 -4.03 -10.12 41.02
N VAL A 11 -4.40 -10.78 39.92
CA VAL A 11 -4.62 -12.23 39.90
C VAL A 11 -3.62 -12.83 38.92
N ALA A 12 -2.59 -13.44 39.49
CA ALA A 12 -1.67 -14.33 38.80
C ALA A 12 -2.37 -15.67 38.55
N VAL A 13 -2.35 -16.15 37.31
CA VAL A 13 -2.65 -17.56 37.00
C VAL A 13 -1.36 -18.20 36.55
N ALA A 14 -0.88 -19.13 37.37
CA ALA A 14 0.31 -19.92 37.15
C ALA A 14 0.05 -21.02 36.11
N LEU A 15 0.92 -21.11 35.09
CA LEU A 15 1.01 -22.25 34.19
C LEU A 15 1.52 -23.48 34.93
N LEU A 16 0.83 -24.60 34.75
CA LEU A 16 1.30 -25.93 35.11
C LEU A 16 1.94 -26.59 33.89
N ALA A 17 3.21 -26.96 34.03
CA ALA A 17 3.96 -27.82 33.12
C ALA A 17 3.81 -29.30 33.50
N ALA A 18 3.82 -30.19 32.50
CA ALA A 18 4.43 -31.54 32.52
C ALA A 18 4.16 -32.26 31.17
N LEU A 19 5.19 -32.52 30.33
CA LEU A 19 5.95 -33.79 30.18
C LEU A 19 5.13 -34.89 29.43
N SER A 20 5.62 -35.69 28.47
CA SER A 20 6.96 -35.99 27.94
C SER A 20 6.90 -37.07 26.83
N THR A 21 7.89 -37.05 25.91
CA THR A 21 8.65 -38.18 25.29
C THR A 21 8.06 -39.25 24.34
N GLY A 22 8.78 -39.47 23.22
CA GLY A 22 9.02 -40.78 22.58
C GLY A 22 9.06 -40.76 21.03
N MET A 23 10.24 -40.67 20.36
CA MET A 23 10.95 -41.75 19.61
C MET A 23 10.10 -42.40 18.48
N THR A 24 10.45 -42.57 17.19
CA THR A 24 11.70 -42.96 16.47
C THR A 24 11.35 -42.93 14.95
N ALA A 25 12.12 -42.30 14.04
CA ALA A 25 13.13 -42.85 13.11
C ALA A 25 12.66 -43.40 11.72
N CYS A 26 13.43 -42.98 10.69
CA CYS A 26 13.79 -43.63 9.39
C CYS A 26 12.96 -43.42 8.10
N THR A 27 13.40 -42.47 7.26
CA THR A 27 13.92 -42.53 5.85
C THR A 27 13.29 -43.41 4.73
N PRO A 28 13.52 -43.03 3.44
CA PRO A 28 12.60 -43.26 2.31
C PRO A 28 12.93 -44.51 1.47
N THR A 29 11.99 -44.91 0.60
CA THR A 29 12.22 -45.93 -0.44
C THR A 29 11.94 -45.36 -1.84
N THR A 30 12.88 -45.59 -2.75
CA THR A 30 12.92 -45.27 -4.18
C THR A 30 12.41 -46.42 -5.06
N SER A 31 12.26 -46.13 -6.37
CA SER A 31 12.10 -47.07 -7.51
C SER A 31 10.69 -47.65 -7.74
N ALA A 32 10.15 -47.79 -8.96
CA ALA A 32 10.74 -47.80 -10.29
C ALA A 32 9.69 -47.51 -11.38
N ASP A 33 10.15 -47.03 -12.54
CA ASP A 33 9.48 -47.10 -13.85
C ASP A 33 9.21 -48.56 -14.28
N PRO A 34 8.21 -48.79 -15.14
CA PRO A 34 8.55 -49.37 -16.44
C PRO A 34 7.79 -48.78 -17.65
N THR A 35 8.50 -48.77 -18.77
CA THR A 35 8.14 -48.32 -20.14
C THR A 35 7.18 -49.30 -20.88
N PRO A 36 6.75 -49.08 -22.15
CA PRO A 36 5.35 -48.97 -22.57
C PRO A 36 4.86 -50.12 -23.49
N ILE A 37 3.53 -50.24 -23.72
CA ILE A 37 2.97 -51.03 -24.84
C ILE A 37 1.74 -50.28 -25.42
N PRO A 38 1.58 -50.21 -26.75
CA PRO A 38 0.64 -49.32 -27.43
C PRO A 38 -0.76 -49.94 -27.55
N THR A 39 -1.79 -49.10 -27.67
CA THR A 39 -3.07 -49.51 -28.27
C THR A 39 -3.68 -48.32 -29.02
N ASP A 40 -3.81 -48.50 -30.33
CA ASP A 40 -4.58 -47.63 -31.23
C ASP A 40 -6.08 -47.71 -30.90
N ALA A 41 -6.74 -46.56 -30.80
CA ALA A 41 -8.14 -46.39 -31.13
C ALA A 41 -8.44 -44.93 -31.56
N SER A 42 -9.20 -44.82 -32.64
CA SER A 42 -9.50 -43.67 -33.51
C SER A 42 -10.34 -42.52 -32.88
N PRO A 43 -10.60 -41.41 -33.61
CA PRO A 43 -10.54 -40.06 -33.08
C PRO A 43 -11.80 -39.64 -32.31
N SER A 44 -11.58 -38.89 -31.24
CA SER A 44 -12.59 -37.97 -30.70
C SER A 44 -12.14 -36.56 -31.04
N SER A 45 -12.73 -35.99 -32.09
CA SER A 45 -12.69 -34.56 -32.35
C SER A 45 -13.53 -33.86 -31.28
N SER A 46 -12.89 -33.55 -30.16
CA SER A 46 -13.34 -32.48 -29.28
C SER A 46 -12.89 -31.17 -29.92
N PRO A 47 -13.76 -30.16 -30.06
CA PRO A 47 -13.28 -28.83 -30.35
C PRO A 47 -12.49 -28.40 -29.12
N THR A 48 -11.17 -28.49 -29.20
CA THR A 48 -10.32 -27.69 -28.32
C THR A 48 -10.64 -26.27 -28.72
N SER A 49 -11.43 -25.58 -27.90
CA SER A 49 -11.35 -24.13 -27.90
C SER A 49 -9.89 -23.81 -27.67
N ASP A 50 -9.16 -23.46 -28.73
CA ASP A 50 -7.91 -22.72 -28.61
C ASP A 50 -8.29 -21.39 -27.95
N HIS A 51 -8.46 -21.42 -26.63
CA HIS A 51 -8.33 -20.24 -25.80
C HIS A 51 -6.86 -19.86 -25.91
N THR A 52 -6.53 -19.17 -27.01
CA THR A 52 -5.42 -18.24 -26.96
C THR A 52 -5.75 -17.35 -25.77
N PRO A 53 -4.97 -17.35 -24.67
CA PRO A 53 -5.24 -16.44 -23.59
C PRO A 53 -5.28 -15.07 -24.22
N ALA A 54 -6.41 -14.37 -24.08
CA ALA A 54 -6.42 -12.99 -24.49
C ALA A 54 -5.28 -12.34 -23.71
N THR A 55 -4.27 -11.89 -24.45
CA THR A 55 -3.12 -11.20 -23.86
C THR A 55 -3.70 -9.90 -23.36
N THR A 56 -4.02 -9.86 -22.06
CA THR A 56 -4.38 -8.62 -21.39
C THR A 56 -3.35 -7.58 -21.75
N ASP A 57 -3.82 -6.44 -22.24
CA ASP A 57 -2.92 -5.34 -22.56
C ASP A 57 -2.61 -4.61 -21.25
N PHE A 58 -1.43 -4.88 -20.71
CA PHE A 58 -0.95 -4.24 -19.50
C PHE A 58 -0.35 -2.84 -19.79
N GLY A 59 -0.17 -2.46 -21.05
CA GLY A 59 0.57 -1.25 -21.41
C GLY A 59 2.08 -1.42 -21.21
N THR A 60 2.80 -0.31 -21.08
CA THR A 60 4.26 -0.30 -20.92
C THR A 60 4.62 0.42 -19.64
N GLU A 61 5.50 -0.17 -18.83
CA GLU A 61 6.06 0.52 -17.67
C GLU A 61 6.76 1.82 -18.12
N PRO A 62 6.42 2.98 -17.54
CA PRO A 62 7.06 4.23 -17.88
C PRO A 62 8.54 4.21 -17.48
N SER A 63 9.39 4.83 -18.30
CA SER A 63 10.81 5.00 -17.96
C SER A 63 10.97 5.97 -16.78
N ALA A 64 11.73 5.58 -15.74
CA ALA A 64 12.05 6.40 -14.57
C ALA A 64 13.05 7.54 -14.86
N GLY A 65 12.79 8.36 -15.88
CA GLY A 65 13.75 9.33 -16.40
C GLY A 65 14.06 10.46 -15.41
N GLY A 66 15.32 10.55 -14.95
CA GLY A 66 15.88 11.75 -14.33
C GLY A 66 15.76 11.88 -12.81
N ALA A 67 15.07 10.96 -12.15
CA ALA A 67 15.02 10.90 -10.69
C ALA A 67 16.19 10.11 -10.09
N PRO A 68 16.66 10.44 -8.86
CA PRO A 68 17.70 9.66 -8.19
C PRO A 68 17.25 8.22 -7.90
N ALA A 69 18.21 7.30 -7.84
CA ALA A 69 17.95 5.93 -7.42
C ALA A 69 17.61 5.84 -5.92
N CYS A 70 16.89 4.80 -5.51
CA CYS A 70 16.40 4.68 -4.14
C CYS A 70 17.51 4.52 -3.09
N ASP A 71 18.63 3.89 -3.43
CA ASP A 71 19.81 3.78 -2.57
C ASP A 71 20.48 5.14 -2.32
N ALA A 72 20.34 6.09 -3.24
CA ALA A 72 20.80 7.46 -3.05
C ALA A 72 19.84 8.29 -2.18
N LEU A 73 18.52 8.06 -2.29
CA LEU A 73 17.50 8.77 -1.51
C LEU A 73 17.35 8.25 -0.07
N LEU A 74 17.56 6.95 0.13
CA LEU A 74 17.46 6.25 1.41
C LEU A 74 18.80 5.61 1.78
N PRO A 75 19.81 6.40 2.19
CA PRO A 75 21.09 5.83 2.58
C PRO A 75 20.96 5.03 3.89
N ASP A 76 21.56 3.84 3.90
CA ASP A 76 21.47 2.84 4.98
C ASP A 76 21.73 3.40 6.39
N ASP A 77 22.68 4.32 6.53
CA ASP A 77 23.06 4.89 7.83
C ASP A 77 21.98 5.83 8.39
N LEU A 78 21.39 6.70 7.57
CA LEU A 78 20.30 7.58 8.00
C LEU A 78 19.00 6.80 8.22
N VAL A 79 18.73 5.80 7.37
CA VAL A 79 17.56 4.93 7.54
C VAL A 79 17.65 4.17 8.85
N ARG A 80 18.79 3.53 9.16
CA ARG A 80 18.97 2.77 10.41
C ARG A 80 19.00 3.64 11.66
N ALA A 81 19.36 4.92 11.56
CA ALA A 81 19.24 5.87 12.67
C ALA A 81 17.78 6.10 13.08
N LEU A 82 16.86 6.04 12.11
CA LEU A 82 15.42 6.20 12.33
C LEU A 82 14.74 4.86 12.63
N VAL A 83 15.00 3.83 11.83
CA VAL A 83 14.41 2.50 11.90
C VAL A 83 15.53 1.45 11.73
N PRO A 84 16.14 0.95 12.83
CA PRO A 84 17.36 0.14 12.82
C PRO A 84 17.33 -1.14 11.98
N ASP A 85 16.16 -1.77 11.87
CA ASP A 85 15.97 -3.05 11.18
C ASP A 85 15.21 -2.88 9.85
N ALA A 86 15.10 -1.66 9.33
CA ALA A 86 14.47 -1.43 8.04
C ALA A 86 15.37 -1.90 6.89
N GLU A 87 14.79 -2.64 5.96
CA GLU A 87 15.42 -3.08 4.71
C GLU A 87 14.69 -2.45 3.51
N PRO A 88 15.38 -2.20 2.39
CA PRO A 88 14.73 -1.70 1.17
C PRO A 88 13.60 -2.63 0.72
N VAL A 89 12.48 -2.04 0.29
CA VAL A 89 11.30 -2.77 -0.18
C VAL A 89 10.82 -2.16 -1.50
N ASP A 90 10.59 -2.98 -2.52
CA ASP A 90 9.78 -2.56 -3.67
C ASP A 90 8.29 -2.75 -3.33
N ALA A 91 7.62 -1.64 -2.99
CA ALA A 91 6.22 -1.66 -2.60
C ALA A 91 5.29 -2.29 -3.66
N ILE A 92 5.64 -2.22 -4.94
CA ILE A 92 4.83 -2.84 -6.01
C ILE A 92 4.97 -4.35 -5.93
N THR A 93 6.20 -4.86 -5.86
CA THR A 93 6.46 -6.30 -6.02
C THR A 93 6.53 -7.09 -4.73
N GLU A 94 6.61 -6.44 -3.56
CA GLU A 94 6.77 -7.12 -2.27
C GLU A 94 5.55 -6.98 -1.35
N LEU A 95 4.71 -5.96 -1.52
CA LEU A 95 3.48 -5.82 -0.73
C LEU A 95 2.33 -6.60 -1.39
N ALA A 96 1.61 -7.38 -0.58
CA ALA A 96 0.43 -8.12 -1.05
C ALA A 96 -0.72 -7.18 -1.45
N HIS A 97 -0.86 -6.05 -0.76
CA HIS A 97 -1.94 -5.07 -0.95
C HIS A 97 -1.35 -3.66 -1.01
N PRO A 98 -0.53 -3.33 -2.02
CA PRO A 98 0.05 -2.00 -2.12
C PRO A 98 -1.09 -1.01 -2.27
N ALA A 99 -1.16 0.00 -1.40
CA ALA A 99 -2.13 1.07 -1.59
C ALA A 99 -1.81 1.74 -2.93
N ALA A 100 -2.74 1.71 -3.88
CA ALA A 100 -2.48 2.19 -5.23
C ALA A 100 -2.03 3.66 -5.28
N THR A 101 -2.47 4.49 -4.31
CA THR A 101 -1.98 5.88 -4.14
C THR A 101 -0.48 5.97 -3.93
N TRP A 102 0.16 4.99 -3.31
CA TRP A 102 1.61 5.03 -3.06
C TRP A 102 2.44 4.91 -4.33
N ASN A 103 1.84 4.40 -5.41
CA ASN A 103 2.47 4.30 -6.73
C ASN A 103 2.20 5.54 -7.60
N ALA A 104 1.27 6.41 -7.19
CA ALA A 104 0.87 7.59 -7.96
C ALA A 104 2.07 8.49 -8.27
N THR A 105 2.96 8.72 -7.29
CA THR A 105 4.17 9.51 -7.48
C THR A 105 5.07 8.93 -8.58
N ARG A 106 5.27 7.61 -8.63
CA ARG A 106 6.04 6.95 -9.70
C ARG A 106 5.34 7.05 -11.06
N LEU A 107 4.02 6.91 -11.09
CA LEU A 107 3.20 7.02 -12.30
C LEU A 107 3.20 8.44 -12.87
N ALA A 108 3.26 9.45 -11.99
CA ALA A 108 3.33 10.88 -12.33
C ALA A 108 4.73 11.35 -12.77
N GLY A 109 5.64 10.43 -13.08
CA GLY A 109 7.02 10.71 -13.50
C GLY A 109 7.99 10.95 -12.33
N GLY A 110 7.56 10.70 -11.10
CA GLY A 110 8.37 10.83 -9.90
C GLY A 110 9.02 9.53 -9.44
N THR A 111 9.35 9.47 -8.15
CA THR A 111 10.00 8.32 -7.50
C THR A 111 9.39 8.07 -6.13
N GLY A 112 9.21 6.80 -5.78
CA GLY A 112 8.76 6.36 -4.46
C GLY A 112 9.68 5.26 -3.95
N CYS A 113 10.39 5.52 -2.87
CA CYS A 113 11.36 4.61 -2.27
C CYS A 113 10.91 4.25 -0.86
N TRP A 114 11.11 2.99 -0.49
CA TRP A 114 10.67 2.44 0.78
C TRP A 114 11.78 1.63 1.43
N ALA A 115 11.85 1.73 2.75
CA ALA A 115 12.53 0.76 3.60
C ALA A 115 11.63 0.44 4.79
N SER A 116 11.44 -0.84 5.13
CA SER A 116 10.56 -1.25 6.24
C SER A 116 11.08 -2.48 6.97
N ASN A 117 10.47 -2.79 8.11
CA ASN A 117 10.71 -4.02 8.85
C ASN A 117 10.03 -5.27 8.24
N GLY A 118 9.51 -5.17 7.01
CA GLY A 118 8.80 -6.25 6.33
C GLY A 118 7.35 -6.45 6.74
N SER A 119 6.84 -5.76 7.77
CA SER A 119 5.40 -5.74 8.07
C SER A 119 4.68 -4.84 7.07
N SER A 120 3.45 -5.19 6.65
CA SER A 120 2.69 -4.33 5.76
C SER A 120 2.01 -3.20 6.57
N PRO A 121 1.83 -1.98 6.02
CA PRO A 121 1.10 -0.93 6.72
C PRO A 121 -0.38 -1.25 6.96
N LEU A 122 -0.96 -2.24 6.26
CA LEU A 122 -2.32 -2.73 6.55
C LEU A 122 -2.38 -3.64 7.78
N ASP A 123 -1.24 -4.22 8.14
CA ASP A 123 -1.11 -5.09 9.31
C ASP A 123 -1.00 -4.24 10.58
N ASP A 124 -0.82 -2.92 10.43
CA ASP A 124 -0.66 -1.99 11.53
C ASP A 124 -1.99 -1.66 12.22
N ARG A 125 -2.08 -1.97 13.53
CA ARG A 125 -3.31 -1.85 14.32
C ARG A 125 -3.21 -0.74 15.36
N ALA A 126 -4.12 0.24 15.31
CA ALA A 126 -4.17 1.41 16.21
C ALA A 126 -4.23 1.05 17.71
N ALA A 127 -4.73 -0.13 18.05
CA ALA A 127 -4.73 -0.69 19.40
C ALA A 127 -4.02 -2.04 19.42
N ARG A 128 -2.69 -2.03 19.35
CA ARG A 128 -1.88 -3.24 19.33
C ARG A 128 -1.81 -3.94 20.69
N THR A 129 -1.80 -5.27 20.68
CA THR A 129 -1.23 -6.04 21.80
C THR A 129 0.29 -6.15 21.67
N ALA A 130 0.99 -6.60 22.72
CA ALA A 130 2.46 -6.62 22.73
C ALA A 130 3.08 -7.52 21.64
N ASP A 131 2.33 -8.53 21.18
CA ASP A 131 2.80 -9.59 20.30
C ASP A 131 2.30 -9.45 18.85
N GLU A 132 1.54 -8.40 18.53
CA GLU A 132 1.03 -8.16 17.18
C GLU A 132 2.12 -7.56 16.26
N PRO A 133 2.20 -7.99 14.99
CA PRO A 133 3.02 -7.34 13.97
C PRO A 133 2.65 -5.86 13.88
N ALA A 134 3.65 -5.00 13.69
CA ALA A 134 3.40 -3.58 13.55
C ALA A 134 4.40 -2.96 12.59
N TYR A 135 3.87 -2.11 11.74
CA TYR A 135 4.65 -1.45 10.69
C TYR A 135 5.66 -0.47 11.28
N GLU A 136 6.89 -0.56 10.79
CA GLU A 136 7.93 0.45 10.94
C GLU A 136 8.61 0.61 9.60
N GLY A 137 8.88 1.86 9.22
CA GLY A 137 9.54 2.11 7.97
C GLY A 137 9.72 3.58 7.66
N VAL A 138 10.45 3.79 6.58
CA VAL A 138 10.79 5.08 6.00
C VAL A 138 10.34 5.05 4.55
N ARG A 139 9.69 6.14 4.13
CA ARG A 139 9.30 6.36 2.75
C ARG A 139 9.81 7.71 2.30
N VAL A 140 10.40 7.76 1.10
CA VAL A 140 10.72 9.01 0.39
C VAL A 140 9.93 9.02 -0.92
N ALA A 141 9.17 10.08 -1.15
CA ALA A 141 8.50 10.35 -2.40
C ALA A 141 9.05 11.64 -3.03
N VAL A 142 9.31 11.60 -4.33
CA VAL A 142 9.79 12.74 -5.10
C VAL A 142 8.86 12.97 -6.28
N LEU A 143 8.18 14.11 -6.29
CA LEU A 143 7.34 14.54 -7.41
C LEU A 143 8.02 15.73 -8.11
N PRO A 144 8.59 15.54 -9.31
CA PRO A 144 9.15 16.63 -10.11
C PRO A 144 8.09 17.67 -10.45
N ASP A 145 8.52 18.91 -10.69
CA ASP A 145 7.63 19.98 -11.17
C ASP A 145 6.34 20.13 -10.33
N ALA A 146 6.48 20.19 -9.01
CA ALA A 146 5.36 20.18 -8.06
C ALA A 146 5.40 21.39 -7.11
N ALA A 147 6.07 22.47 -7.51
CA ALA A 147 6.22 23.66 -6.68
C ALA A 147 4.88 24.39 -6.43
N ALA A 148 3.93 24.33 -7.36
CA ALA A 148 2.59 24.88 -7.16
C ALA A 148 1.76 23.99 -6.24
N ALA A 149 1.68 22.68 -6.53
CA ALA A 149 1.10 21.68 -5.64
C ALA A 149 1.60 21.78 -4.18
N PHE A 150 2.92 21.90 -3.97
CA PHE A 150 3.52 22.07 -2.64
C PHE A 150 2.98 23.30 -1.90
N ARG A 151 2.85 24.44 -2.61
CA ARG A 151 2.30 25.66 -2.00
C ARG A 151 0.84 25.49 -1.62
N THR A 152 0.04 24.85 -2.48
CA THR A 152 -1.37 24.54 -2.22
C THR A 152 -1.53 23.64 -1.00
N ALA A 153 -0.74 22.56 -0.91
CA ALA A 153 -0.71 21.67 0.26
C ALA A 153 -0.33 22.38 1.56
N GLY A 154 0.49 23.43 1.45
CA GLY A 154 0.83 24.34 2.55
C GLY A 154 -0.34 25.20 3.02
N THR A 155 -1.20 25.65 2.11
CA THR A 155 -2.28 26.60 2.39
C THR A 155 -3.63 25.98 2.71
N ASP A 156 -3.90 24.78 2.20
CA ASP A 156 -5.19 24.09 2.38
C ASP A 156 -5.34 23.44 3.76
N ALA A 157 -4.26 23.45 4.56
CA ALA A 157 -4.28 22.95 5.93
C ALA A 157 -5.09 23.89 6.84
N THR A 158 -5.98 23.33 7.66
CA THR A 158 -6.76 24.11 8.64
C THR A 158 -5.86 24.77 9.70
N ALA A 159 -4.71 24.14 9.99
CA ALA A 159 -3.64 24.68 10.80
C ALA A 159 -2.26 24.30 10.22
N PRO A 160 -1.22 25.12 10.42
CA PRO A 160 0.13 24.79 9.93
C PRO A 160 0.64 23.43 10.43
N ALA A 161 0.30 23.03 11.66
CA ALA A 161 0.71 21.74 12.22
C ALA A 161 0.13 20.53 11.48
N GLU A 162 -0.92 20.72 10.68
CA GLU A 162 -1.60 19.66 9.94
C GLU A 162 -1.16 19.60 8.48
N SER A 163 -0.40 20.59 7.98
CA SER A 163 0.10 20.60 6.60
C SER A 163 1.00 19.41 6.29
N ALA A 164 0.81 18.82 5.11
CA ALA A 164 1.73 17.83 4.53
C ALA A 164 3.16 18.37 4.37
N THR A 165 3.32 19.70 4.27
CA THR A 165 4.62 20.37 4.13
C THR A 165 5.33 20.65 5.45
N THR A 166 4.65 20.47 6.59
CA THR A 166 5.24 20.77 7.90
C THR A 166 6.13 19.63 8.36
N VAL A 167 7.41 19.94 8.55
CA VAL A 167 8.45 19.03 9.08
C VAL A 167 8.28 18.86 10.58
N ARG A 168 7.82 17.69 11.02
CA ARG A 168 7.66 17.37 12.45
C ARG A 168 7.65 15.88 12.74
N CYS A 169 8.05 15.54 13.95
CA CYS A 169 7.75 14.28 14.60
C CYS A 169 6.68 14.49 15.68
N ALA A 170 5.74 13.55 15.79
CA ALA A 170 4.74 13.53 16.85
C ALA A 170 4.38 12.09 17.22
N ALA A 171 3.97 11.88 18.47
CA ALA A 171 3.32 10.64 18.84
C ALA A 171 1.94 10.59 18.19
N SER A 172 1.66 9.57 17.38
CA SER A 172 0.30 9.34 16.84
C SER A 172 -0.63 8.78 17.90
N ASP A 173 -0.07 7.91 18.74
CA ASP A 173 -0.72 7.13 19.78
C ASP A 173 0.32 6.76 20.84
N ALA A 174 -0.08 5.91 21.80
CA ALA A 174 0.79 5.49 22.90
C ALA A 174 1.95 4.57 22.46
N ALA A 175 1.94 4.06 21.23
CA ALA A 175 2.85 3.05 20.74
C ALA A 175 3.69 3.49 19.53
N ARG A 176 3.39 4.63 18.91
CA ARG A 176 4.08 5.08 17.68
C ARG A 176 4.48 6.54 17.66
N VAL A 177 5.61 6.81 17.01
CA VAL A 177 6.05 8.12 16.55
C VAL A 177 5.92 8.15 15.03
N TYR A 178 5.28 9.20 14.54
CA TYR A 178 5.23 9.52 13.12
C TYR A 178 6.01 10.79 12.89
N CYS A 179 6.95 10.75 11.94
CA CYS A 179 7.59 11.93 11.41
C CYS A 179 7.15 12.12 9.96
N ASN A 180 6.78 13.33 9.60
CA ASN A 180 6.36 13.67 8.25
C ASN A 180 6.80 15.09 7.91
N GLY A 181 6.83 15.38 6.62
CA GLY A 181 7.14 16.71 6.10
C GLY A 181 7.71 16.67 4.70
N GLY A 182 7.50 17.78 4.01
CA GLY A 182 7.98 17.97 2.65
C GLY A 182 8.83 19.22 2.48
N VAL A 183 9.72 19.20 1.50
CA VAL A 183 10.57 20.32 1.11
C VAL A 183 10.67 20.44 -0.41
N LEU A 184 11.02 21.64 -0.88
CA LEU A 184 11.34 21.86 -2.29
C LEU A 184 12.83 21.68 -2.56
N ALA A 185 13.14 20.92 -3.62
CA ALA A 185 14.44 20.80 -4.24
C ALA A 185 14.34 21.33 -5.69
N GLY A 186 14.59 22.63 -5.87
CA GLY A 186 14.25 23.31 -7.13
C GLY A 186 12.73 23.38 -7.30
N THR A 187 12.20 22.81 -8.39
CA THR A 187 10.75 22.68 -8.62
C THR A 187 10.15 21.38 -8.09
N ALA A 188 10.98 20.41 -7.68
CA ALA A 188 10.50 19.12 -7.19
C ALA A 188 10.07 19.19 -5.73
N TRP A 189 8.94 18.54 -5.40
CA TRP A 189 8.51 18.26 -4.03
C TRP A 189 9.13 16.94 -3.58
N VAL A 190 9.92 17.00 -2.52
CA VAL A 190 10.42 15.83 -1.78
C VAL A 190 9.62 15.68 -0.49
N ASP A 191 8.99 14.54 -0.27
CA ASP A 191 8.25 14.20 0.93
C ASP A 191 8.91 12.99 1.62
N VAL A 192 9.05 13.07 2.95
CA VAL A 192 9.57 11.97 3.75
C VAL A 192 8.58 11.63 4.84
N ALA A 193 8.27 10.35 4.98
CA ALA A 193 7.41 9.81 6.03
C ALA A 193 8.13 8.70 6.77
N VAL A 194 8.08 8.74 8.11
CA VAL A 194 8.67 7.75 9.00
C VAL A 194 7.64 7.28 10.00
N VAL A 195 7.57 5.98 10.20
CA VAL A 195 6.81 5.34 11.28
C VAL A 195 7.77 4.52 12.13
N ARG A 196 7.77 4.79 13.44
CA ARG A 196 8.62 4.10 14.42
C ARG A 196 7.81 3.71 15.64
N LEU A 197 8.03 2.51 16.15
CA LEU A 197 7.41 2.04 17.38
C LEU A 197 8.12 2.59 18.62
N GLN A 198 7.33 3.00 19.60
CA GLN A 198 7.76 3.44 20.94
C GLN A 198 8.12 2.25 21.84
N THR A 199 8.87 1.27 21.33
CA THR A 199 9.32 0.07 22.07
C THR A 199 10.65 0.31 22.79
N ALA A 200 11.40 1.34 22.40
CA ALA A 200 12.67 1.75 22.98
C ALA A 200 12.61 3.21 23.48
N SER A 201 13.50 3.57 24.41
CA SER A 201 13.49 4.90 25.05
C SER A 201 13.89 6.05 24.13
N ASP A 202 14.49 5.74 22.98
CA ASP A 202 14.93 6.66 21.93
C ASP A 202 13.88 6.87 20.82
N ALA A 203 12.82 6.06 20.79
CA ALA A 203 11.69 6.26 19.89
C ALA A 203 10.71 7.30 20.48
N THR A 204 11.17 8.53 20.69
CA THR A 204 10.30 9.67 21.05
C THR A 204 10.35 10.73 19.95
N PRO A 205 9.33 11.60 19.83
CA PRO A 205 9.33 12.66 18.83
C PRO A 205 10.58 13.56 18.90
N GLU A 206 11.01 13.94 20.11
CA GLU A 206 12.15 14.82 20.32
C GLU A 206 13.49 14.17 19.96
N ALA A 207 13.61 12.86 20.18
CA ALA A 207 14.80 12.11 19.85
C ALA A 207 14.91 11.82 18.35
N MET A 208 13.78 11.60 17.68
CA MET A 208 13.74 11.30 16.24
C MET A 208 13.85 12.54 15.35
N GLN A 209 13.40 13.72 15.82
CA GLN A 209 13.36 14.95 15.00
C GLN A 209 14.70 15.27 14.32
N PRO A 210 15.88 15.24 14.98
CA PRO A 210 17.14 15.59 14.33
C PRO A 210 17.55 14.61 13.23
N GLU A 211 17.35 13.31 13.45
CA GLU A 211 17.66 12.26 12.46
C GLU A 211 16.70 12.34 11.27
N TYR A 212 15.44 12.67 11.53
CA TYR A 212 14.43 12.88 10.50
C TYR A 212 14.77 14.09 9.61
N GLU A 213 15.14 15.22 10.22
CA GLU A 213 15.59 16.42 9.50
C GLU A 213 16.86 16.15 8.68
N ALA A 214 17.78 15.33 9.20
CA ALA A 214 18.99 14.93 8.47
C ALA A 214 18.66 14.12 7.21
N LEU A 215 17.75 13.14 7.31
CA LEU A 215 17.29 12.39 6.15
C LEU A 215 16.55 13.26 5.13
N LEU A 216 15.68 14.16 5.60
CA LEU A 216 14.94 15.08 4.74
C LEU A 216 15.86 16.03 3.96
N GLU A 217 16.87 16.60 4.63
CA GLU A 217 17.85 17.46 3.96
C GLU A 217 18.74 16.65 3.00
N HIS A 218 19.16 15.43 3.36
CA HIS A 218 19.91 14.55 2.46
C HIS A 218 19.12 14.23 1.18
N ALA A 219 17.85 13.86 1.31
CA ALA A 219 16.98 13.58 0.16
C ALA A 219 16.82 14.83 -0.71
N ARG A 220 16.63 16.00 -0.09
CA ARG A 220 16.54 17.30 -0.79
C ARG A 220 17.82 17.65 -1.56
N GLU A 221 18.99 17.52 -0.96
CA GLU A 221 20.28 17.78 -1.61
C GLU A 221 20.52 16.82 -2.77
N THR A 222 20.19 15.54 -2.57
CA THR A 222 20.30 14.49 -3.60
C THR A 222 19.41 14.80 -4.80
N VAL A 223 18.15 15.21 -4.57
CA VAL A 223 17.22 15.61 -5.64
C VAL A 223 17.69 16.90 -6.31
N ALA A 224 18.15 17.90 -5.54
CA ALA A 224 18.64 19.18 -6.08
C ALA A 224 19.86 19.00 -7.01
N ALA A 225 20.66 17.96 -6.81
CA ALA A 225 21.77 17.60 -7.69
C ALA A 225 21.34 16.81 -8.95
N SER A 226 20.07 16.42 -9.05
CA SER A 226 19.53 15.57 -10.12
C SER A 226 18.75 16.37 -11.18
N PRO A 227 18.54 15.83 -12.39
CA PRO A 227 17.69 16.45 -13.41
C PRO A 227 16.25 16.75 -12.95
N ALA A 228 15.70 15.94 -12.04
CA ALA A 228 14.33 16.09 -11.53
C ALA A 228 14.05 17.46 -10.89
N ALA A 229 15.07 18.14 -10.35
CA ALA A 229 14.93 19.45 -9.72
C ALA A 229 14.73 20.63 -10.70
N SER A 230 14.91 20.38 -12.01
CA SER A 230 14.95 21.40 -13.06
C SER A 230 13.88 21.24 -14.15
N VAL A 231 12.92 20.34 -13.92
CA VAL A 231 11.79 20.17 -14.83
C VAL A 231 10.79 21.30 -14.56
N ASP A 232 10.59 22.16 -15.55
CA ASP A 232 9.50 23.13 -15.59
C ASP A 232 8.42 22.54 -16.51
N GLY A 233 7.25 22.24 -15.97
CA GLY A 233 6.08 21.77 -16.69
C GLY A 233 4.83 22.54 -16.28
N ASP A 234 3.72 22.26 -16.97
CA ASP A 234 2.42 22.85 -16.67
C ASP A 234 1.76 21.98 -15.59
N ASP A 235 1.80 22.47 -14.34
CA ASP A 235 1.07 21.87 -13.23
C ASP A 235 -0.43 22.17 -13.41
N SER A 236 -1.30 21.17 -13.30
CA SER A 236 -2.75 21.40 -13.45
C SER A 236 -3.29 22.20 -12.27
N ASP A 237 -4.06 23.26 -12.50
CA ASP A 237 -4.68 24.03 -11.40
C ASP A 237 -5.87 23.30 -10.73
N ASP A 238 -6.36 22.19 -11.30
CA ASP A 238 -7.46 21.39 -10.76
C ASP A 238 -6.94 20.15 -10.03
N TRP A 239 -7.01 20.20 -8.70
CA TRP A 239 -6.60 19.14 -7.78
C TRP A 239 -7.79 18.48 -7.10
N SER A 240 -9.00 18.67 -7.64
CA SER A 240 -10.20 18.09 -7.04
C SER A 240 -10.11 16.56 -7.06
N PHE A 241 -10.38 15.96 -5.91
CA PHE A 241 -10.55 14.53 -5.80
C PHE A 241 -11.79 14.09 -6.58
N THR A 242 -11.78 12.88 -7.10
CA THR A 242 -13.01 12.28 -7.62
C THR A 242 -14.00 12.16 -6.46
N ASP A 243 -15.18 12.78 -6.60
CA ASP A 243 -16.27 12.60 -5.63
C ASP A 243 -16.70 11.13 -5.62
N CYS A 244 -16.57 10.47 -4.47
CA CYS A 244 -16.89 9.07 -4.32
C CYS A 244 -18.13 8.87 -3.44
N THR A 245 -19.00 7.94 -3.83
CA THR A 245 -20.15 7.55 -3.01
C THR A 245 -19.90 6.22 -2.33
N THR A 246 -20.31 6.12 -1.07
CA THR A 246 -20.14 4.90 -0.27
C THR A 246 -21.13 3.80 -0.60
N ASP A 247 -22.18 4.12 -1.36
CA ASP A 247 -23.35 3.27 -1.56
C ASP A 247 -23.00 1.89 -2.14
N GLY A 248 -22.10 1.84 -3.13
CA GLY A 248 -21.67 0.57 -3.75
C GLY A 248 -20.92 -0.34 -2.78
N VAL A 249 -20.04 0.23 -1.95
CA VAL A 249 -19.27 -0.53 -0.95
C VAL A 249 -20.16 -0.95 0.21
N ALA A 250 -21.04 -0.06 0.69
CA ALA A 250 -21.97 -0.31 1.76
C ALA A 250 -23.01 -1.39 1.41
N ALA A 251 -23.32 -1.59 0.13
CA ALA A 251 -24.22 -2.64 -0.32
C ALA A 251 -23.63 -4.06 -0.21
N VAL A 252 -22.30 -4.19 -0.14
CA VAL A 252 -21.61 -5.48 -0.04
C VAL A 252 -20.93 -5.70 1.31
N ALA A 253 -20.76 -4.64 2.11
CA ALA A 253 -20.18 -4.68 3.44
C ALA A 253 -21.23 -5.01 4.52
N ASP A 254 -20.79 -5.69 5.58
CA ASP A 254 -21.57 -5.95 6.80
C ASP A 254 -21.49 -4.78 7.80
N THR A 255 -20.75 -3.71 7.46
CA THR A 255 -20.59 -2.51 8.29
C THR A 255 -20.92 -1.24 7.49
N THR A 256 -21.41 -0.21 8.19
CA THR A 256 -21.63 1.11 7.56
C THR A 256 -20.28 1.76 7.27
N LEU A 257 -20.05 2.15 6.02
CA LEU A 257 -18.88 2.89 5.58
C LEU A 257 -19.24 4.32 5.19
N ARG A 258 -18.30 5.25 5.34
CA ARG A 258 -18.40 6.66 4.91
C ARG A 258 -17.11 7.10 4.23
N ASP A 259 -17.19 8.07 3.32
CA ASP A 259 -16.02 8.64 2.64
C ASP A 259 -15.18 9.45 3.64
N SER A 260 -13.92 9.06 3.80
CA SER A 260 -12.97 9.77 4.66
C SER A 260 -12.57 11.13 4.11
N VAL A 261 -12.61 11.32 2.78
CA VAL A 261 -12.32 12.60 2.14
C VAL A 261 -13.41 13.62 2.46
N THR A 262 -14.68 13.23 2.58
CA THR A 262 -15.73 14.18 3.02
C THR A 262 -15.62 14.63 4.48
N LEU A 263 -14.70 14.04 5.28
CA LEU A 263 -14.48 14.35 6.69
C LEU A 263 -13.25 15.27 6.93
N THR A 264 -12.80 16.03 5.93
CA THR A 264 -11.48 16.68 5.92
C THR A 264 -11.25 17.74 7.02
N ASP A 265 -10.47 17.38 8.03
CA ASP A 265 -9.58 18.35 8.73
C ASP A 265 -8.13 18.24 8.20
N THR A 266 -7.82 17.29 7.32
CA THR A 266 -6.45 16.99 6.87
C THR A 266 -6.18 17.52 5.45
N PRO A 267 -5.05 18.20 5.21
CA PRO A 267 -4.69 18.70 3.89
C PRO A 267 -4.21 17.59 2.95
N PRO A 268 -4.25 17.82 1.62
CA PRO A 268 -3.83 16.83 0.64
C PRO A 268 -2.34 16.51 0.72
N THR A 269 -2.01 15.23 0.50
CA THR A 269 -0.66 14.65 0.49
C THR A 269 -0.05 14.66 -0.90
N ILE A 270 1.28 14.48 -1.00
CA ILE A 270 1.99 14.43 -2.30
C ILE A 270 1.42 13.39 -3.28
N ASP A 271 1.00 12.23 -2.76
CA ASP A 271 0.44 11.15 -3.58
C ASP A 271 -0.89 11.53 -4.20
N GLU A 272 -1.69 12.32 -3.50
CA GLU A 272 -2.98 12.79 -3.98
C GLU A 272 -2.80 13.79 -5.13
N PHE A 273 -1.81 14.67 -5.04
CA PHE A 273 -1.40 15.53 -6.16
C PHE A 273 -0.86 14.69 -7.33
N ALA A 274 -0.01 13.71 -7.07
CA ALA A 274 0.52 12.84 -8.11
C ALA A 274 -0.60 12.03 -8.81
N GLN A 275 -1.58 11.55 -8.04
CA GLN A 275 -2.74 10.81 -8.52
C GLN A 275 -3.59 11.67 -9.46
N SER A 276 -3.89 12.90 -9.05
CA SER A 276 -4.64 13.86 -9.86
C SER A 276 -3.91 14.18 -11.18
N ARG A 277 -2.59 14.37 -11.14
CA ARG A 277 -1.77 14.65 -12.33
C ARG A 277 -1.87 13.58 -13.42
N VAL A 278 -1.99 12.31 -13.04
CA VAL A 278 -2.12 11.19 -14.00
C VAL A 278 -3.58 10.87 -14.34
N GLY A 279 -4.52 11.73 -13.95
CA GLY A 279 -5.97 11.49 -14.13
C GLY A 279 -6.47 10.29 -13.33
N GLY A 280 -5.74 9.90 -12.28
CA GLY A 280 -6.12 8.82 -11.39
C GLY A 280 -7.20 9.26 -10.40
N SER A 281 -7.88 8.28 -9.82
CA SER A 281 -8.89 8.47 -8.78
C SER A 281 -8.56 7.63 -7.55
N THR A 282 -8.89 8.13 -6.36
CA THR A 282 -8.82 7.35 -5.12
C THR A 282 -9.96 7.73 -4.20
N CYS A 283 -10.62 6.72 -3.65
CA CYS A 283 -11.60 6.85 -2.59
C CYS A 283 -11.13 6.03 -1.39
N ARG A 284 -11.09 6.64 -0.21
CA ARG A 284 -10.86 5.92 1.04
C ARG A 284 -12.09 6.01 1.91
N PHE A 285 -12.60 4.86 2.33
CA PHE A 285 -13.77 4.76 3.19
C PHE A 285 -13.38 4.26 4.58
N VAL A 286 -14.04 4.80 5.60
CA VAL A 286 -13.83 4.47 7.01
C VAL A 286 -15.15 4.09 7.69
N GLY A 287 -15.06 3.34 8.79
CA GLY A 287 -16.21 3.02 9.62
C GLY A 287 -16.53 4.12 10.65
N PRO A 288 -17.66 4.02 11.37
CA PRO A 288 -18.06 4.95 12.41
C PRO A 288 -17.21 4.83 13.70
N GLU A 289 -16.65 3.65 14.00
CA GLU A 289 -15.90 3.39 15.24
C GLU A 289 -14.40 3.08 15.02
N TYR A 290 -13.99 2.65 13.81
CA TYR A 290 -12.60 2.33 13.45
C TYR A 290 -12.35 2.47 11.92
N ALA A 291 -11.07 2.46 11.51
CA ALA A 291 -10.68 2.38 10.12
C ALA A 291 -10.88 0.94 9.58
N THR A 292 -12.11 0.61 9.19
CA THR A 292 -12.47 -0.65 8.50
C THR A 292 -11.93 -0.74 7.06
N GLY A 293 -11.29 0.33 6.56
CA GLY A 293 -10.32 0.27 5.46
C GLY A 293 -10.84 -0.27 4.12
N ALA A 294 -11.89 0.31 3.55
CA ALA A 294 -12.19 0.07 2.14
C ALA A 294 -11.54 1.15 1.27
N VAL A 295 -10.80 0.75 0.24
CA VAL A 295 -10.10 1.66 -0.67
C VAL A 295 -10.42 1.28 -2.11
N TYR A 296 -10.75 2.29 -2.89
CA TYR A 296 -10.85 2.21 -4.34
C TYR A 296 -9.77 3.10 -4.92
N ALA A 297 -9.07 2.63 -5.93
CA ALA A 297 -8.17 3.48 -6.67
C ALA A 297 -8.06 3.02 -8.12
N SER A 298 -7.96 3.98 -9.04
CA SER A 298 -7.83 3.71 -10.46
C SER A 298 -6.79 4.63 -11.05
N VAL A 299 -5.86 4.09 -11.83
CA VAL A 299 -4.85 4.86 -12.55
C VAL A 299 -4.81 4.43 -14.03
N PRO A 300 -5.08 5.35 -14.97
CA PRO A 300 -4.98 5.08 -16.41
C PRO A 300 -3.58 4.60 -16.82
N ASP A 301 -3.50 3.83 -17.90
CA ASP A 301 -2.25 3.38 -18.53
C ASP A 301 -1.24 2.69 -17.57
N SER A 302 -1.72 2.11 -16.47
CA SER A 302 -0.89 1.54 -15.41
C SER A 302 -1.09 0.05 -15.18
N GLY A 303 -1.72 -0.66 -16.13
CA GLY A 303 -1.89 -2.12 -16.09
C GLY A 303 -0.58 -2.89 -15.85
N TRP A 304 0.56 -2.34 -16.24
CA TRP A 304 1.91 -2.91 -16.05
C TRP A 304 2.23 -3.17 -14.57
N VAL A 305 1.59 -2.45 -13.64
CA VAL A 305 1.73 -2.72 -12.20
C VAL A 305 1.27 -4.13 -11.85
N VAL A 306 0.17 -4.57 -12.45
CA VAL A 306 -0.35 -5.93 -12.26
C VAL A 306 0.59 -6.95 -12.91
N GLU A 307 1.17 -6.63 -14.07
CA GLU A 307 2.16 -7.49 -14.73
C GLU A 307 3.40 -7.71 -13.84
N GLN A 308 3.94 -6.65 -13.22
CA GLN A 308 5.07 -6.75 -12.30
C GLN A 308 4.74 -7.64 -11.09
N ARG A 309 3.54 -7.48 -10.51
CA ARG A 309 3.08 -8.29 -9.37
C ARG A 309 2.88 -9.75 -9.72
N LEU A 310 2.35 -10.03 -10.91
CA LEU A 310 2.25 -11.39 -11.46
C LEU A 310 3.62 -12.02 -11.72
N ALA A 311 4.61 -11.22 -12.15
CA ALA A 311 5.98 -11.68 -12.37
C ALA A 311 6.72 -11.95 -11.06
N ALA A 312 6.48 -11.12 -10.03
CA ALA A 312 7.02 -11.27 -8.69
C ALA A 312 6.34 -12.38 -7.87
N GLY A 313 5.13 -12.80 -8.26
CA GLY A 313 4.35 -13.82 -7.58
C GLY A 313 3.59 -13.31 -6.34
N THR A 314 3.52 -12.00 -6.13
CA THR A 314 2.66 -11.39 -5.10
C THR A 314 1.19 -11.40 -5.47
N VAL A 315 0.88 -11.48 -6.77
CA VAL A 315 -0.43 -11.86 -7.28
C VAL A 315 -0.29 -13.22 -7.95
N ASP A 316 -1.12 -14.18 -7.54
CA ASP A 316 -1.14 -15.49 -8.18
C ASP A 316 -1.84 -15.40 -9.54
N ARG A 317 -1.13 -15.82 -10.61
CA ARG A 317 -1.66 -15.83 -11.97
C ARG A 317 -2.86 -16.78 -12.10
N ASP A 318 -2.89 -17.86 -11.33
CA ASP A 318 -4.01 -18.80 -11.28
C ASP A 318 -5.19 -18.26 -10.43
N GLY A 319 -4.95 -17.21 -9.64
CA GLY A 319 -5.95 -16.46 -8.87
C GLY A 319 -6.80 -15.48 -9.71
N ARG A 320 -6.86 -15.67 -11.03
CA ARG A 320 -7.70 -14.88 -11.94
C ARG A 320 -9.17 -15.09 -11.58
N VAL A 321 -9.93 -13.99 -11.51
CA VAL A 321 -11.37 -14.01 -11.23
C VAL A 321 -12.17 -13.51 -12.43
N ASP A 322 -13.30 -14.17 -12.70
CA ASP A 322 -14.21 -13.79 -13.76
C ASP A 322 -15.22 -12.77 -13.23
N LEU A 323 -14.96 -11.49 -13.49
CA LEU A 323 -15.91 -10.43 -13.15
C LEU A 323 -16.90 -10.20 -14.31
N PRO A 324 -18.22 -10.21 -14.06
CA PRO A 324 -19.20 -9.81 -15.05
C PRO A 324 -18.92 -8.41 -15.61
N GLY A 325 -19.06 -8.24 -16.93
CA GLY A 325 -18.86 -6.95 -17.60
C GLY A 325 -17.44 -6.72 -18.15
N LEU A 326 -16.45 -7.51 -17.75
CA LEU A 326 -15.11 -7.43 -18.33
C LEU A 326 -15.08 -7.93 -19.78
N GLY A 327 -14.40 -7.16 -20.64
CA GLY A 327 -14.20 -7.49 -22.03
C GLY A 327 -13.19 -8.63 -22.21
N ALA A 328 -13.12 -9.16 -23.44
CA ALA A 328 -12.24 -10.29 -23.73
C ALA A 328 -10.75 -10.01 -23.46
N ARG A 329 -10.31 -8.74 -23.46
CA ARG A 329 -8.91 -8.33 -23.21
C ARG A 329 -8.66 -7.86 -21.78
N ASP A 330 -9.69 -7.85 -20.95
CA ASP A 330 -9.59 -7.39 -19.57
C ASP A 330 -9.40 -8.59 -18.65
N ALA A 331 -8.90 -8.34 -17.46
CA ALA A 331 -8.68 -9.37 -16.46
C ALA A 331 -8.71 -8.79 -15.06
N ALA A 332 -9.05 -9.64 -14.10
CA ALA A 332 -9.02 -9.33 -12.70
C ALA A 332 -8.34 -10.46 -11.93
N TRP A 333 -7.63 -10.11 -10.87
CA TRP A 333 -7.01 -11.06 -9.96
C TRP A 333 -7.37 -10.69 -8.54
N ARG A 334 -7.61 -11.71 -7.70
CA ARG A 334 -7.90 -11.52 -6.30
C ARG A 334 -6.73 -11.99 -5.45
N THR A 335 -6.31 -11.15 -4.51
CA THR A 335 -5.32 -11.49 -3.48
C THR A 335 -5.97 -11.33 -2.12
N CYS A 336 -5.96 -12.37 -1.30
CA CYS A 336 -6.54 -12.34 0.04
C CYS A 336 -5.57 -12.93 1.05
N ASP A 337 -5.54 -12.34 2.24
CA ASP A 337 -4.93 -12.90 3.43
C ASP A 337 -5.88 -12.75 4.62
N GLU A 338 -5.36 -12.87 5.84
CA GLU A 338 -6.16 -12.75 7.07
C GLU A 338 -6.64 -11.32 7.37
N LEU A 339 -6.10 -10.30 6.70
CA LEU A 339 -6.33 -8.89 6.98
C LEU A 339 -7.20 -8.22 5.92
N ALA A 340 -6.97 -8.52 4.66
CA ALA A 340 -7.71 -7.90 3.56
C ALA A 340 -7.82 -8.80 2.33
N CYS A 341 -8.76 -8.44 1.48
CA CYS A 341 -8.83 -8.89 0.11
C CYS A 341 -8.70 -7.70 -0.84
N THR A 342 -7.87 -7.85 -1.85
CA THR A 342 -7.78 -6.96 -3.00
C THR A 342 -8.28 -7.62 -4.27
N VAL A 343 -8.87 -6.83 -5.16
CA VAL A 343 -9.14 -7.21 -6.55
C VAL A 343 -8.45 -6.19 -7.45
N ASP A 344 -7.40 -6.62 -8.14
CA ASP A 344 -6.68 -5.84 -9.13
C ASP A 344 -7.28 -6.10 -10.51
N VAL A 345 -7.89 -5.09 -11.11
CA VAL A 345 -8.53 -5.15 -12.43
C VAL A 345 -7.69 -4.39 -13.43
N VAL A 346 -7.42 -5.00 -14.58
CA VAL A 346 -6.89 -4.33 -15.76
C VAL A 346 -8.01 -4.25 -16.80
N HIS A 347 -8.48 -3.04 -17.07
CA HIS A 347 -9.52 -2.75 -18.07
C HIS A 347 -9.06 -1.60 -18.96
N ASP A 348 -8.91 -1.85 -20.27
CA ASP A 348 -8.34 -0.89 -21.23
C ASP A 348 -7.03 -0.24 -20.73
N ARG A 349 -6.06 -1.07 -20.32
CA ARG A 349 -4.76 -0.67 -19.74
C ARG A 349 -4.83 0.10 -18.42
N THR A 350 -6.01 0.44 -17.93
CA THR A 350 -6.22 1.07 -16.63
C THR A 350 -6.13 0.02 -15.54
N TRP A 351 -5.31 0.27 -14.52
CA TRP A 351 -5.30 -0.54 -13.31
C TRP A 351 -6.28 0.06 -12.31
N THR A 352 -7.22 -0.74 -11.85
CA THR A 352 -8.15 -0.38 -10.77
C THR A 352 -8.02 -1.40 -9.66
N GLN A 353 -7.74 -0.94 -8.45
CA GLN A 353 -7.65 -1.77 -7.25
C GLN A 353 -8.85 -1.49 -6.34
N TYR A 354 -9.51 -2.58 -5.94
CA TYR A 354 -10.52 -2.59 -4.89
C TYR A 354 -9.94 -3.31 -3.69
N LEU A 355 -9.90 -2.67 -2.54
CA LEU A 355 -9.39 -3.24 -1.29
C LEU A 355 -10.49 -3.21 -0.23
N LEU A 356 -10.71 -4.34 0.43
CA LEU A 356 -11.65 -4.46 1.54
C LEU A 356 -11.00 -5.26 2.68
N THR A 357 -10.98 -4.71 3.90
CA THR A 357 -10.49 -5.47 5.06
C THR A 357 -11.46 -6.57 5.48
N THR A 358 -10.93 -7.57 6.18
CA THR A 358 -11.71 -8.72 6.66
C THR A 358 -12.75 -8.38 7.72
N GLU A 359 -12.64 -7.21 8.35
CA GLU A 359 -13.63 -6.72 9.33
C GLU A 359 -14.89 -6.14 8.67
N ALA A 360 -14.77 -5.70 7.40
CA ALA A 360 -15.87 -5.01 6.73
C ALA A 360 -16.96 -5.96 6.26
N ALA A 361 -16.66 -7.25 6.02
CA ALA A 361 -17.62 -8.26 5.58
C ALA A 361 -17.20 -9.67 6.00
N SER A 362 -18.16 -10.49 6.40
CA SER A 362 -18.02 -11.90 6.81
C SER A 362 -17.50 -12.82 5.71
N ASP A 363 -17.84 -12.54 4.46
CA ASP A 363 -17.21 -13.11 3.26
C ASP A 363 -16.58 -11.98 2.44
N THR A 364 -15.42 -11.53 2.90
CA THR A 364 -14.68 -10.40 2.33
C THR A 364 -14.31 -10.66 0.87
N ALA A 365 -13.92 -11.89 0.54
CA ALA A 365 -13.50 -12.28 -0.80
C ALA A 365 -14.66 -12.14 -1.80
N ALA A 366 -15.85 -12.68 -1.49
CA ALA A 366 -17.01 -12.51 -2.35
C ALA A 366 -17.58 -11.07 -2.33
N ALA A 367 -17.42 -10.33 -1.22
CA ALA A 367 -17.85 -8.95 -1.13
C ALA A 367 -17.02 -8.03 -2.05
N VAL A 368 -15.69 -8.14 -2.01
CA VAL A 368 -14.81 -7.30 -2.84
C VAL A 368 -14.98 -7.60 -4.33
N GLU A 369 -15.21 -8.86 -4.73
CA GLU A 369 -15.51 -9.22 -6.11
C GLU A 369 -16.85 -8.64 -6.58
N ARG A 370 -17.90 -8.70 -5.75
CA ARG A 370 -19.19 -8.08 -6.06
C ARG A 370 -19.08 -6.57 -6.19
N TRP A 371 -18.29 -5.93 -5.35
CA TRP A 371 -18.00 -4.51 -5.46
C TRP A 371 -17.28 -4.19 -6.77
N ALA A 372 -16.19 -4.90 -7.08
CA ALA A 372 -15.46 -4.73 -8.32
C ALA A 372 -16.36 -4.95 -9.55
N ALA A 373 -17.16 -6.02 -9.56
CA ALA A 373 -18.11 -6.31 -10.64
C ALA A 373 -19.17 -5.21 -10.83
N SER A 374 -19.62 -4.57 -9.74
CA SER A 374 -20.61 -3.48 -9.83
C SER A 374 -20.11 -2.27 -10.61
N SER A 375 -18.80 -2.07 -10.70
CA SER A 375 -18.19 -0.98 -11.47
C SER A 375 -18.16 -1.23 -12.98
N PHE A 376 -18.41 -2.47 -13.42
CA PHE A 376 -18.43 -2.88 -14.82
C PHE A 376 -19.81 -3.39 -15.27
N GLY A 377 -20.77 -3.44 -14.34
CA GLY A 377 -22.09 -4.02 -14.52
C GLY A 377 -23.18 -2.99 -14.88
N SER A 378 -23.59 -3.02 -16.16
CA SER A 378 -24.79 -2.46 -16.82
C SER A 378 -25.00 -0.95 -16.81
#